data_AF-A0A1X0CEJ4-F1
#
_entry.id   AF-A0A1X0CEJ4-F1
#
_cell.length_a   1.000
_cell.length_b   1.000
_cell.length_c   1.000
_cell.angle_alpha   90.00
_cell.angle_beta   90.00
_cell.angle_gamma   90.00
#
_symmetry.space_group_name_H-M   'P 1'
#
loop_
_entity.id
_entity.type
_entity.pdbx_description
1 polymer ?
#
loop_
_entity_poly.entity_id
_entity_poly.type
_entity_poly.pdbx_seq_one_letter_code
_entity_poly.pdbx_strand_id
1 'polypeptide(L)'
;TASAATLAAVALTAGLLTAAPAGAEPNGINGRFAVNSNGEFAKINERYENQPSEREDWTVSTQCSAPSMCTGTVVSTAGWTAPIYTING
;
A
#
# COMPACT_ATOMS: atom_id res chain seq x y z
N THR A 1 -38.71 -33.27 -10.87
CA THR A 1 -38.18 -32.26 -9.94
C THR A 1 -36.71 -32.49 -9.59
N ALA A 2 -36.22 -33.73 -9.46
CA ALA A 2 -34.81 -34.03 -9.18
C ALA A 2 -33.80 -33.50 -10.24
N SER A 3 -34.16 -33.49 -11.53
CA SER A 3 -33.26 -33.07 -12.62
C SER A 3 -32.98 -31.57 -12.70
N ALA A 4 -33.90 -30.74 -12.18
CA ALA A 4 -33.71 -29.28 -12.16
C ALA A 4 -32.76 -28.87 -11.01
N ALA A 5 -32.83 -29.58 -9.88
CA ALA A 5 -31.96 -29.34 -8.73
C ALA A 5 -30.51 -29.72 -9.02
N THR A 6 -30.26 -30.80 -9.76
CA THR A 6 -28.90 -31.20 -10.17
C THR A 6 -28.29 -30.25 -11.19
N LEU A 7 -29.06 -29.77 -12.18
CA LEU A 7 -28.58 -28.77 -13.14
C LEU A 7 -28.24 -27.44 -12.46
N ALA A 8 -29.07 -26.98 -11.51
CA ALA A 8 -28.79 -25.79 -10.73
C ALA A 8 -27.53 -25.95 -9.86
N ALA A 9 -27.33 -27.12 -9.25
CA ALA A 9 -26.14 -27.39 -8.43
C ALA A 9 -24.84 -27.40 -9.26
N VAL A 10 -24.86 -27.97 -10.46
CA VAL A 10 -23.69 -27.99 -11.37
C VAL A 10 -23.36 -26.60 -11.91
N ALA A 11 -24.38 -25.79 -12.23
CA ALA A 11 -24.16 -24.42 -12.68
C ALA A 11 -23.55 -23.52 -11.59
N LEU A 12 -23.99 -23.69 -10.34
CA LEU A 12 -23.46 -22.95 -9.19
C LEU A 12 -22.02 -23.36 -8.84
N THR A 13 -21.67 -24.65 -8.92
CA THR A 13 -20.30 -25.11 -8.65
C THR A 13 -19.33 -24.78 -9.77
N ALA A 14 -19.77 -24.83 -11.04
CA ALA A 14 -18.94 -24.42 -12.18
C ALA A 14 -18.62 -22.92 -12.16
N GLY A 15 -19.55 -22.07 -11.71
CA GLY A 15 -19.32 -20.63 -11.56
C GLY A 15 -18.30 -20.24 -10.48
N LEU A 16 -18.04 -21.12 -9.49
CA LEU A 16 -17.05 -20.89 -8.42
C LEU A 16 -15.62 -21.25 -8.84
N LEU A 17 -15.44 -21.99 -9.94
CA LEU A 17 -14.14 -22.50 -10.38
C LEU A 17 -13.44 -21.61 -11.41
N THR A 18 -14.09 -20.56 -11.90
CA THR A 18 -13.61 -19.73 -13.03
C THR A 18 -13.19 -18.32 -12.63
N ALA A 19 -13.00 -18.04 -11.33
CA ALA A 19 -12.43 -16.76 -10.91
C ALA A 19 -11.03 -16.59 -11.51
N ALA A 20 -10.81 -15.51 -12.26
CA ALA A 20 -9.49 -15.19 -12.77
C ALA A 20 -8.53 -14.95 -11.58
N PRO A 21 -7.26 -15.37 -11.68
CA PRO A 21 -6.27 -15.06 -10.66
C PRO A 21 -6.17 -13.54 -10.49
N ALA A 22 -6.15 -13.07 -9.25
CA ALA A 22 -5.93 -11.66 -8.97
C ALA A 22 -4.53 -11.27 -9.44
N GLY A 23 -4.46 -10.34 -10.41
CA GLY A 23 -3.22 -9.71 -10.82
C GLY A 23 -2.93 -8.48 -9.96
N ALA A 24 -1.65 -8.20 -9.71
CA ALA A 24 -1.22 -6.93 -9.18
C ALA A 24 -0.37 -6.23 -10.24
N GLU A 25 -0.60 -4.93 -10.43
CA GLU A 25 0.17 -4.12 -11.37
C GLU A 25 1.40 -3.52 -10.65
N PRO A 26 2.55 -3.39 -11.33
CA PRO A 26 3.74 -2.72 -10.78
C PRO A 26 3.53 -1.20 -10.67
N ASN A 27 2.68 -0.76 -9.75
CA ASN A 27 2.35 0.64 -9.57
C ASN A 27 2.93 1.20 -8.26
N GLY A 28 3.79 2.21 -8.38
CA GLY A 28 4.38 2.91 -7.24
C GLY A 28 3.49 4.05 -6.73
N ILE A 29 3.67 4.44 -5.47
CA ILE A 29 2.93 5.55 -4.82
C ILE A 29 3.49 6.92 -5.23
N ASN A 30 3.44 7.22 -6.52
CA ASN A 30 3.97 8.45 -7.08
C ASN A 30 3.05 9.64 -6.83
N GLY A 31 3.60 10.76 -6.36
CA GLY A 31 2.83 12.00 -6.17
C GLY A 31 3.30 12.84 -4.99
N ARG A 32 2.47 13.83 -4.66
CA ARG A 32 2.68 14.73 -3.51
C ARG A 32 1.70 14.36 -2.40
N PHE A 33 2.24 14.08 -1.22
CA PHE A 33 1.49 13.59 -0.07
C PHE A 33 1.64 14.55 1.09
N ALA A 34 0.52 14.86 1.73
CA ALA A 34 0.54 15.64 2.95
C ALA A 34 0.80 14.70 4.14
N VAL A 35 1.91 14.88 4.84
CA VAL A 35 2.39 14.03 5.94
C VAL A 35 2.24 14.78 7.25
N ASN A 36 1.65 14.13 8.25
CA ASN A 36 1.47 14.71 9.59
C ASN A 36 2.16 13.83 10.62
N SER A 37 3.16 14.39 11.31
CA SER A 37 3.77 13.77 12.47
C SER A 37 2.97 14.15 13.72
N ASN A 38 2.38 13.16 14.39
CA ASN A 38 1.59 13.39 15.60
C ASN A 38 2.52 13.55 16.81
N GLY A 39 2.63 14.78 17.30
CA GLY A 39 3.46 15.11 18.45
C GLY A 39 2.89 14.66 19.80
N GLU A 40 1.58 14.44 19.92
CA GLU A 40 0.94 13.99 21.18
C GLU A 40 1.37 12.57 21.59
N PHE A 41 1.80 11.77 20.61
CA PHE A 41 2.28 10.40 20.82
C PHE A 41 3.76 10.25 20.45
N ALA A 42 4.52 11.34 20.46
CA ALA A 42 5.94 11.31 20.18
C ALA A 42 6.68 10.50 21.25
N LYS A 43 7.76 9.83 20.82
CA LYS A 43 8.67 9.10 21.70
C LYS A 43 10.07 9.68 21.60
N ILE A 44 10.65 9.99 22.75
CA ILE A 44 12.06 10.35 22.89
C ILE A 44 12.67 9.36 23.87
N ASN A 45 13.68 8.61 23.42
CA ASN A 45 14.29 7.53 24.20
C ASN A 45 13.24 6.54 24.75
N GLU A 46 12.34 6.09 23.86
CA GLU A 46 11.26 5.13 24.14
C GLU A 46 10.17 5.59 25.13
N ARG A 47 10.30 6.79 25.72
CA ARG A 47 9.30 7.39 26.59
C ARG A 47 8.37 8.30 25.81
N TYR A 48 7.07 8.20 26.08
CA TYR A 48 6.09 9.14 25.55
C TYR A 48 6.31 10.54 26.12
N GLU A 49 6.27 11.53 25.24
CA GLU A 49 6.39 12.94 25.59
C GLU A 49 5.55 13.75 24.59
N ASN A 50 4.80 14.73 25.09
CA ASN A 50 4.07 15.63 24.19
C ASN A 50 5.06 16.53 23.46
N GLN A 51 4.99 16.53 22.13
CA GLN A 51 5.73 17.42 21.24
C GLN A 51 4.74 18.17 20.34
N PRO A 52 5.16 19.30 19.72
CA PRO A 52 4.40 19.90 18.64
C PRO A 52 4.16 18.90 17.50
N SER A 53 2.96 18.93 16.91
CA SER A 53 2.68 18.17 15.68
C SER A 53 3.23 18.93 14.48
N GLU A 54 3.85 18.20 13.55
CA GLU A 54 4.48 18.78 12.36
C GLU A 54 3.75 18.33 11.09
N ARG A 55 3.54 19.26 10.16
CA ARG A 55 2.84 19.02 8.89
C ARG A 55 3.73 19.41 7.72
N GLU A 56 3.96 18.47 6.82
CA GLU A 56 4.82 18.65 5.66
C GLU A 56 4.18 18.10 4.40
N ASP A 57 4.75 18.46 3.25
CA ASP A 57 4.44 17.84 1.99
C ASP A 57 5.64 17.06 1.45
N TRP A 58 5.41 15.80 1.10
CA TRP A 58 6.43 14.89 0.61
C TRP A 58 6.17 14.57 -0.86
N THR A 59 7.21 14.71 -1.69
CA THR A 59 7.17 14.30 -3.09
C THR A 59 7.82 12.93 -3.20
N VAL A 60 7.05 11.95 -3.67
CA VAL A 60 7.47 10.57 -3.85
C VAL A 60 7.58 10.28 -5.35
N SER A 61 8.73 9.77 -5.77
CA SER A 61 8.99 9.31 -7.13
C SER A 61 9.62 7.93 -7.11
N THR A 62 9.00 6.98 -7.77
CA THR A 62 9.32 5.55 -7.74
C THR A 62 9.06 4.90 -9.09
N GLN A 63 9.86 3.88 -9.40
CA GLN A 63 9.69 2.99 -10.53
C GLN A 63 9.69 1.54 -10.04
N CYS A 64 8.74 0.74 -10.52
CA CYS A 64 8.54 -0.62 -10.05
C CYS A 64 8.77 -1.64 -11.19
N SER A 65 9.58 -2.66 -10.92
CA SER A 65 9.80 -3.78 -11.83
C SER A 65 8.82 -4.93 -11.59
N ALA A 66 8.27 -5.00 -10.37
CA ALA A 66 7.22 -5.93 -9.97
C ALA A 66 6.32 -5.25 -8.93
N PRO A 67 5.13 -5.79 -8.60
CA PRO A 67 4.17 -5.15 -7.70
C PRO A 67 4.72 -4.78 -6.31
N SER A 68 5.64 -5.58 -5.76
CA SER A 68 6.30 -5.31 -4.48
C SER A 68 7.75 -4.81 -4.62
N MET A 69 8.25 -4.68 -5.85
CA MET A 69 9.65 -4.32 -6.14
C MET A 69 9.73 -2.95 -6.77
N CYS A 70 9.95 -1.93 -5.93
CA CYS A 70 10.03 -0.54 -6.34
C CYS A 70 11.33 0.11 -5.84
N THR A 71 11.87 1.01 -6.64
CA THR A 71 13.01 1.85 -6.27
C THR A 71 12.70 3.32 -6.56
N GLY A 72 13.26 4.24 -5.78
CA GLY A 72 12.98 5.65 -5.97
C GLY A 72 13.51 6.56 -4.86
N THR A 73 12.89 7.73 -4.73
CA THR A 73 13.28 8.78 -3.79
C THR A 73 12.04 9.44 -3.20
N VAL A 74 12.14 9.81 -1.92
CA VAL A 74 11.21 10.71 -1.24
C VAL A 74 11.94 11.99 -0.85
N VAL A 75 11.29 13.14 -1.06
CA VAL A 75 11.81 14.48 -0.70
C VAL A 75 10.75 15.22 0.10
N SER A 76 11.12 15.75 1.27
CA SER A 76 10.23 16.58 2.09
C SER A 76 10.44 18.07 1.86
N THR A 77 9.40 18.86 2.11
CA THR A 77 9.50 20.33 2.11
C THR A 77 10.43 20.89 3.19
N ALA A 78 10.75 20.12 4.24
CA ALA A 78 11.73 20.49 5.26
C ALA A 78 13.20 20.17 4.85
N GLY A 79 13.42 19.67 3.63
CA GLY A 79 14.76 19.44 3.08
C GLY A 79 15.32 18.04 3.35
N TRP A 80 14.54 17.12 3.92
CA TRP A 80 14.94 15.74 4.07
C TRP A 80 14.78 14.98 2.75
N THR A 81 15.71 14.06 2.45
CA THR A 81 15.66 13.20 1.26
C THR A 81 16.11 11.80 1.62
N ALA A 82 15.39 10.78 1.16
CA ALA A 82 15.76 9.39 1.36
C ALA A 82 15.45 8.50 0.15
N PRO A 83 16.24 7.42 -0.04
CA PRO A 83 15.93 6.42 -1.06
C PRO A 83 14.78 5.52 -0.63
N ILE A 84 14.00 5.08 -1.61
CA ILE A 84 12.97 4.04 -1.48
C ILE A 84 13.51 2.77 -2.15
N TYR A 85 13.44 1.65 -1.45
CA TYR A 85 13.78 0.32 -1.97
C TYR A 85 13.01 -0.76 -1.19
N THR A 86 12.76 -1.89 -1.85
CA THR A 86 12.15 -3.06 -1.21
C THR A 86 13.19 -3.79 -0.36
N ILE A 87 12.85 -4.04 0.90
CA ILE A 87 13.74 -4.74 1.85
C ILE A 87 13.37 -6.23 1.95
N ASN A 88 12.06 -6.55 1.96
CA ASN A 88 11.53 -7.92 1.91
C ASN A 88 10.34 -7.92 0.93
N GLY A 89 10.35 -8.84 -0.03
CA GLY A 89 9.36 -8.93 -1.11
C GLY A 89 8.62 -10.25 -1.15
#